data_AF-A0A969R7W1-F1
#
_entry.id   AF-A0A969R7W1-F1
#
_cell.length_a   1.000
_cell.length_b   1.000
_cell.length_c   1.000
_cell.angle_alpha   90.00
_cell.angle_beta   90.00
_cell.angle_gamma   90.00
#
_symmetry.space_group_name_H-M   'P 1'
#
loop_
_entity.id
_entity.type
_entity.pdbx_description
1 polymer ?
#
loop_
_entity_poly.entity_id
_entity_poly.type
_entity_poly.pdbx_seq_one_letter_code
_entity_poly.pdbx_strand_id
1 'polypeptide(L)'
;MNQISQNISTPNNQELEKVISALSKITSRSPEEIKPHLEQLLLELSQKPAVPQNHFFETATDDEWISAFGKWSESHKAKELPVLSEEAMNRESMYSDRW
;
A
#
# COMPACT_ATOMS: atom_id res chain seq x y z
N MET A 1 15.93 6.63 21.38
CA MET A 1 15.27 5.30 21.39
C MET A 1 14.81 5.00 19.97
N ASN A 2 15.60 4.28 19.18
CA ASN A 2 15.23 3.81 17.84
C ASN A 2 15.22 2.28 17.86
N GLN A 3 14.02 1.69 17.89
CA GLN A 3 13.79 0.24 17.99
C GLN A 3 12.75 -0.20 16.94
N ILE A 4 12.79 0.31 15.70
CA ILE A 4 11.85 -0.09 14.64
C ILE A 4 12.59 -0.40 13.32
N SER A 5 13.67 -1.17 13.36
CA SER A 5 14.38 -1.58 12.12
C SER A 5 14.87 -3.02 12.10
N GLN A 6 14.27 -3.92 12.87
CA GLN A 6 14.71 -5.32 12.89
C GLN A 6 13.58 -6.35 12.77
N ASN A 7 12.31 -5.94 12.59
CA ASN A 7 11.23 -6.93 12.45
C ASN A 7 10.98 -7.33 10.99
N ILE A 8 12.05 -7.74 10.29
CA ILE A 8 11.87 -8.73 9.23
C ILE A 8 11.76 -10.04 9.99
N SER A 9 10.54 -10.35 10.43
CA SER A 9 10.25 -11.61 11.11
C SER A 9 10.75 -12.73 10.22
N THR A 10 11.74 -13.47 10.71
CA THR A 10 12.02 -14.83 10.26
C THR A 10 10.66 -15.51 10.14
N PRO A 11 10.28 -16.09 8.99
CA PRO A 11 9.00 -16.76 8.88
C PRO A 11 8.96 -17.78 10.02
N ASN A 12 8.05 -17.56 10.96
CA ASN A 12 7.85 -18.47 12.06
C ASN A 12 7.49 -19.79 11.37
N ASN A 13 8.38 -20.79 11.36
CA ASN A 13 8.23 -22.00 10.55
C ASN A 13 6.87 -22.67 10.82
N GLN A 14 6.34 -22.51 12.04
CA GLN A 14 5.00 -22.98 12.41
C GLN A 14 3.84 -22.27 11.67
N GLU A 15 3.98 -20.98 11.35
CA GLU A 15 2.99 -20.23 10.55
C GLU A 15 3.05 -20.62 9.08
N LEU A 16 4.26 -20.83 8.55
CA LEU A 16 4.44 -21.28 7.18
C LEU A 16 3.77 -22.64 6.94
N GLU A 17 3.95 -23.58 7.87
CA GLU A 17 3.29 -24.90 7.81
C GLU A 17 1.76 -24.80 7.89
N LYS A 18 1.23 -23.87 8.70
CA LYS A 18 -0.23 -23.61 8.74
C LYS A 18 -0.74 -23.08 7.41
N VAL A 19 0.00 -22.19 6.77
CA VAL A 19 -0.33 -21.63 5.44
C VAL A 19 -0.28 -22.71 4.37
N ILE A 20 0.76 -23.54 4.33
CA ILE A 20 0.87 -24.67 3.41
C ILE A 20 -0.30 -25.64 3.61
N SER A 21 -0.64 -25.98 4.86
CA SER A 21 -1.79 -26.83 5.16
C SER A 21 -3.12 -26.22 4.71
N ALA A 22 -3.35 -24.93 4.94
CA ALA A 22 -4.56 -24.25 4.47
C ALA A 22 -4.65 -24.22 2.95
N LEU A 23 -3.54 -23.89 2.27
CA LEU A 23 -3.46 -23.86 0.81
C LEU A 23 -3.67 -25.25 0.19
N SER A 24 -3.18 -26.32 0.82
CA SER A 24 -3.41 -27.69 0.36
C SER A 24 -4.88 -28.06 0.37
N LYS A 25 -5.61 -27.64 1.41
CA LYS A 25 -7.06 -27.86 1.52
C LYS A 25 -7.86 -27.05 0.49
N ILE A 26 -7.45 -25.81 0.22
CA ILE A 26 -8.16 -24.92 -0.72
C ILE A 26 -7.92 -25.34 -2.17
N THR A 27 -6.67 -25.67 -2.51
CA THR A 27 -6.27 -25.95 -3.90
C THR A 27 -6.37 -27.42 -4.27
N SER A 28 -6.63 -28.31 -3.31
CA SER A 28 -6.60 -29.77 -3.48
C SER A 28 -5.27 -30.29 -4.05
N ARG A 29 -4.19 -29.55 -3.83
CA ARG A 29 -2.81 -29.91 -4.21
C ARG A 29 -2.02 -30.38 -3.01
N SER A 30 -0.96 -31.16 -3.26
CA SER A 30 -0.15 -31.67 -2.17
C SER A 30 0.73 -30.55 -1.57
N PRO A 31 1.08 -30.63 -0.28
CA PRO A 31 2.01 -29.70 0.36
C PRO A 31 3.35 -29.56 -0.39
N GLU A 32 3.82 -30.64 -1.00
CA GLU A 32 5.07 -30.72 -1.76
C GLU A 32 5.02 -29.93 -3.07
N GLU A 33 3.83 -29.80 -3.69
CA GLU A 33 3.62 -28.96 -4.87
C GLU A 33 3.45 -27.49 -4.52
N ILE A 34 2.87 -27.20 -3.35
CA ILE A 34 2.58 -25.83 -2.90
C ILE A 34 3.82 -25.13 -2.38
N LYS A 35 4.67 -25.85 -1.63
CA LYS A 35 5.88 -25.30 -1.02
C LYS A 35 6.78 -24.53 -2.00
N PRO A 36 7.19 -25.07 -3.16
CA PRO A 36 8.05 -24.33 -4.08
C PRO A 36 7.38 -23.09 -4.67
N HIS A 37 6.05 -23.13 -4.88
CA HIS A 37 5.30 -21.96 -5.39
C HIS A 37 5.20 -20.86 -4.33
N LEU A 38 4.97 -21.24 -3.07
CA LEU A 38 4.94 -20.29 -1.96
C LEU A 38 6.32 -19.66 -1.72
N GLU A 39 7.38 -20.46 -1.77
CA GLU A 39 8.76 -19.97 -1.65
C GLU A 39 9.11 -18.99 -2.78
N GLN A 40 8.70 -19.27 -4.01
CA GLN A 40 8.88 -18.34 -5.14
C GLN A 40 8.11 -17.02 -4.92
N LEU A 41 6.85 -17.08 -4.49
CA LEU A 41 6.07 -15.87 -4.22
C LEU A 41 6.66 -15.02 -3.08
N LEU A 42 7.13 -15.67 -2.02
CA LEU A 42 7.81 -14.98 -0.92
C LEU A 42 9.10 -14.32 -1.39
N LEU A 43 9.86 -14.98 -2.27
CA LEU A 43 11.06 -14.43 -2.87
C LEU A 43 10.73 -13.19 -3.72
N GLU A 44 9.74 -13.27 -4.60
CA GLU A 44 9.29 -12.14 -5.43
C GLU A 44 8.80 -10.95 -4.58
N LEU A 45 8.05 -11.23 -3.50
CA LEU A 45 7.59 -10.20 -2.57
C LEU A 45 8.74 -9.54 -1.81
N SER A 46 9.78 -10.31 -1.45
CA SER A 46 10.98 -9.78 -0.78
C SER A 46 11.88 -8.94 -1.69
N GLN A 47 11.83 -9.21 -3.00
CA GLN A 47 12.59 -8.46 -4.01
C GLN A 47 11.87 -7.20 -4.46
N LYS A 48 10.56 -7.09 -4.20
CA LYS A 48 9.84 -5.85 -4.45
C LYS A 48 10.44 -4.77 -3.54
N PRO A 49 10.93 -3.64 -4.09
CA PRO A 49 11.50 -2.59 -3.26
C PRO A 49 10.47 -2.23 -2.21
N ALA A 50 10.88 -2.32 -0.94
CA ALA A 50 10.10 -1.77 0.16
C ALA A 50 9.69 -0.36 -0.27
N VAL A 51 8.38 -0.08 -0.22
CA VAL A 51 7.87 1.27 -0.44
C VAL A 51 8.77 2.19 0.38
N PRO A 52 9.41 3.21 -0.23
CA PRO A 52 10.35 4.05 0.50
C PRO A 52 9.69 4.49 1.80
N GLN A 53 10.36 4.24 2.93
CA GLN A 53 9.84 4.44 4.30
C GLN A 53 9.37 5.88 4.57
N ASN A 54 9.65 6.78 3.64
CA ASN A 54 9.26 8.16 3.66
C ASN A 54 8.22 8.33 2.57
N HIS A 55 6.95 8.22 2.93
CA HIS A 55 5.92 8.59 2.00
C HIS A 55 6.08 10.07 1.64
N PHE A 56 5.78 10.46 0.40
CA PHE A 56 5.93 11.84 -0.06
C PHE A 56 5.32 12.85 0.93
N PHE A 57 4.18 12.52 1.54
CA PHE A 57 3.52 13.40 2.50
C PHE A 57 4.22 13.52 3.87
N GLU A 58 5.14 12.61 4.20
CA GLU A 58 5.87 12.61 5.48
C GLU A 58 7.17 13.41 5.39
N THR A 59 7.77 13.51 4.20
CA THR A 59 9.09 14.13 4.02
C THR A 59 9.15 15.27 3.02
N ALA A 60 8.09 15.51 2.25
CA ALA A 60 8.08 16.61 1.30
C ALA A 60 8.07 17.95 2.03
N THR A 61 8.94 18.84 1.57
CA THR A 61 8.94 20.26 1.91
C THR A 61 7.75 20.97 1.26
N ASP A 62 7.43 22.17 1.75
CA ASP A 62 6.36 23.00 1.19
C ASP A 62 6.57 23.28 -0.31
N ASP A 63 7.81 23.50 -0.75
CA ASP A 63 8.15 23.73 -2.15
C ASP A 63 7.91 22.50 -3.03
N GLU A 64 8.23 21.30 -2.51
CA GLU A 64 7.95 20.04 -3.20
C GLU A 64 6.45 19.78 -3.33
N TRP A 65 5.68 20.13 -2.29
CA TRP A 65 4.22 20.10 -2.32
C TRP A 65 3.63 21.04 -3.36
N ILE A 66 4.09 22.29 -3.40
CA ILE A 66 3.64 23.29 -4.38
C ILE A 66 3.94 22.81 -5.80
N SER A 67 5.15 22.29 -6.03
CA SER A 67 5.57 21.75 -7.33
C SER A 67 4.74 20.53 -7.75
N ALA A 68 4.52 19.58 -6.84
CA ALA A 68 3.72 18.39 -7.12
C ALA A 68 2.25 18.74 -7.41
N PHE A 69 1.67 19.67 -6.64
CA PHE A 69 0.32 20.17 -6.87
C PHE A 69 0.19 20.87 -8.23
N GLY A 70 1.17 21.70 -8.60
CA GLY A 70 1.21 22.35 -9.91
C GLY A 70 1.21 21.35 -11.06
N LYS A 71 2.09 20.34 -11.00
CA LYS A 71 2.15 19.25 -12.01
C LYS A 71 0.84 18.48 -12.09
N TRP A 72 0.23 18.18 -10.93
CA TRP A 72 -1.06 17.50 -10.88
C TRP A 72 -2.15 18.34 -11.56
N SER A 73 -2.24 19.63 -11.23
CA SER A 73 -3.20 20.57 -11.82
C SER A 73 -3.04 20.68 -13.35
N GLU A 74 -1.82 20.87 -13.83
CA GLU A 74 -1.52 20.97 -15.26
C GLU A 74 -1.90 19.70 -16.03
N SER A 75 -1.62 18.52 -15.47
CA SER A 75 -1.97 17.24 -16.09
C SER A 75 -3.47 16.99 -16.23
N HIS A 76 -4.30 17.72 -15.48
CA HIS A 76 -5.76 17.60 -15.49
C HIS A 76 -6.45 18.76 -16.21
N LYS A 77 -5.73 19.84 -16.53
CA LYS A 77 -6.26 21.02 -17.24
C LYS A 77 -6.85 20.67 -18.61
N ALA A 78 -6.24 19.72 -19.34
CA ALA A 78 -6.70 19.28 -20.66
C ALA A 78 -7.85 18.24 -20.60
N LYS A 79 -8.20 17.75 -19.41
CA LYS A 79 -9.17 16.64 -19.26
C LYS A 79 -10.63 17.11 -19.12
N GLU A 80 -10.89 18.42 -19.25
CA GLU A 80 -12.22 19.04 -19.14
C GLU A 80 -13.06 18.47 -17.98
N LEU A 81 -12.42 18.23 -16.83
CA LEU A 81 -13.09 17.60 -15.70
C LEU A 81 -14.21 18.52 -15.18
N PRO A 82 -15.38 17.96 -14.84
CA PRO A 82 -16.46 18.74 -14.27
C PRO A 82 -15.99 19.39 -12.97
N VAL A 83 -16.22 20.69 -12.85
CA VAL A 83 -15.89 21.45 -11.63
C VAL A 83 -16.79 20.96 -10.50
N LEU A 84 -16.19 20.73 -9.33
CA LEU A 84 -16.96 20.38 -8.13
C LEU A 84 -17.88 21.55 -7.75
N SER A 85 -19.09 21.24 -7.28
CA SER A 85 -19.98 22.26 -6.74
C SER A 85 -19.37 22.90 -5.48
N GLU A 86 -19.79 24.13 -5.15
CA GLU A 86 -19.34 24.80 -3.92
C GLU A 86 -19.65 23.97 -2.67
N GLU A 87 -20.79 23.27 -2.67
CA GLU A 87 -21.16 22.31 -1.62
C GLU A 87 -20.14 21.17 -1.52
N ALA A 88 -19.75 20.55 -2.64
CA ALA A 88 -18.76 19.48 -2.65
C ALA A 88 -17.34 19.93 -2.28
N MET A 89 -17.02 21.22 -2.45
CA MET A 89 -15.75 21.82 -2.06
C MET A 89 -15.77 22.37 -0.62
N ASN A 90 -16.95 22.52 -0.02
CA ASN A 90 -17.09 23.01 1.34
C ASN A 90 -16.64 21.92 2.32
N ARG A 91 -15.53 22.18 3.04
CA ARG A 91 -15.02 21.31 4.10
C ARG A 91 -16.11 20.96 5.12
N GLU A 92 -17.01 21.89 5.39
CA GLU A 92 -18.10 21.67 6.34
C GLU A 92 -19.15 20.69 5.84
N SER A 93 -19.34 20.60 4.52
CA SER A 93 -20.25 19.62 3.92
C SER A 93 -19.69 18.20 3.93
N MET A 94 -18.38 18.03 4.20
CA MET A 94 -17.72 16.72 4.23
C MET A 94 -17.91 15.97 5.55
N TYR A 95 -18.27 16.67 6.63
CA TYR A 95 -18.49 16.06 7.93
C TYR A 95 -19.99 15.93 8.19
N SER A 96 -20.46 14.70 8.27
CA SER A 96 -21.87 14.30 8.42
C SER A 96 -22.52 14.73 9.75
N ASP A 97 -21.74 15.23 10.69
CA ASP A 97 -22.13 15.34 12.11
C ASP A 97 -22.71 16.72 12.47
N ARG A 98 -23.34 17.37 11.50
CA ARG A 98 -24.06 18.64 11.65
C ARG A 98 -25.57 18.40 11.79
N TRP A 99 -25.98 17.65 12.82
CA TRP A 99 -27.35 17.63 13.39
C TRP A 99 -27.33 17.14 14.83
#